data_AF-A0A849Z9D1-F1
#
_entry.id   AF-A0A849Z9D1-F1
#
_cell.length_a   1.000
_cell.length_b   1.000
_cell.length_c   1.000
_cell.angle_alpha   90.00
_cell.angle_beta   90.00
_cell.angle_gamma   90.00
#
_symmetry.space_group_name_H-M   'P 1'
#
loop_
_entity.id
_entity.type
_entity.pdbx_description
1 polymer ?
#
loop_
_entity_poly.entity_id
_entity_poly.type
_entity_poly.pdbx_seq_one_letter_code
_entity_poly.pdbx_strand_id
1 'polypeptide(L)'
;MADDTEEEDAPLAIVTTVRDLAKWMPAGIAETYGQRPAWFLLEMDAELVTIFEQIPEDPMPKGKVEALLTGLRAFATERNTELQTILGPTDGISFGFHVDAPLDRVIEALEEDGFQVLEVIKDGEIVLEDEETS
;
A
#
# COMPACT_ATOMS: atom_id res chain seq x y z
N MET A 1 -29.12 -15.93 -23.94
CA MET A 1 -28.55 -15.79 -22.60
C MET A 1 -27.16 -15.28 -22.85
N ALA A 2 -26.97 -13.97 -22.69
CA ALA A 2 -25.64 -13.41 -22.71
C ALA A 2 -25.06 -13.72 -21.32
N ASP A 3 -23.99 -14.52 -21.29
CA ASP A 3 -23.05 -14.54 -20.19
C ASP A 3 -22.35 -13.17 -20.21
N ASP A 4 -22.98 -12.16 -19.63
CA ASP A 4 -22.29 -10.98 -19.09
C ASP A 4 -21.76 -11.41 -17.72
N THR A 5 -20.73 -12.26 -17.70
CA THR A 5 -19.79 -12.24 -16.58
C THR A 5 -19.04 -10.93 -16.75
N GLU A 6 -19.52 -9.88 -16.08
CA GLU A 6 -18.66 -8.77 -15.70
C GLU A 6 -17.46 -9.43 -15.02
N GLU A 7 -16.30 -9.45 -15.70
CA GLU A 7 -15.03 -9.70 -15.01
C GLU A 7 -14.94 -8.57 -13.98
N GLU A 8 -15.37 -8.82 -12.75
CA GLU A 8 -15.12 -7.90 -11.64
C GLU A 8 -13.60 -7.77 -11.56
N ASP A 9 -13.09 -6.63 -12.01
CA ASP A 9 -11.67 -6.30 -11.92
C ASP A 9 -11.23 -6.53 -10.46
N ALA A 10 -10.17 -7.31 -10.28
CA ALA A 10 -9.65 -7.62 -8.95
C ALA A 10 -9.34 -6.31 -8.19
N PRO A 11 -9.59 -6.24 -6.87
CA PRO A 11 -9.27 -5.05 -6.11
C PRO A 11 -7.77 -4.76 -6.18
N LEU A 12 -7.41 -3.48 -6.27
CA LEU A 12 -6.03 -3.06 -6.45
C LEU A 12 -5.37 -2.75 -5.11
N ALA A 13 -4.11 -3.14 -4.99
CA ALA A 13 -3.26 -2.77 -3.88
C ALA A 13 -2.00 -2.09 -4.37
N ILE A 14 -1.67 -0.91 -3.84
CA ILE A 14 -0.37 -0.28 -4.08
C ILE A 14 0.55 -0.65 -2.92
N VAL A 15 1.72 -1.19 -3.22
CA VAL A 15 2.75 -1.51 -2.22
C VAL A 15 4.02 -0.73 -2.53
N THR A 16 4.73 -0.34 -1.48
CA THR A 16 5.98 0.42 -1.54
C THR A 16 6.82 0.17 -0.30
N THR A 17 7.95 0.87 -0.15
CA THR A 17 8.77 0.84 1.05
C THR A 17 8.68 2.16 1.83
N VAL A 18 8.93 2.10 3.14
CA VAL A 18 9.03 3.31 3.98
C VAL A 18 10.10 4.28 3.45
N ARG A 19 11.15 3.79 2.78
CA ARG A 19 12.19 4.64 2.18
C ARG A 19 11.63 5.49 1.05
N ASP A 20 10.78 4.95 0.19
CA ASP A 20 10.14 5.71 -0.87
C ASP A 20 9.24 6.82 -0.30
N LEU A 21 8.74 6.64 0.92
CA LEU A 21 7.93 7.63 1.62
C LEU A 21 8.74 8.55 2.55
N ALA A 22 10.07 8.55 2.48
CA ALA A 22 10.93 9.22 3.45
C ALA A 22 10.66 10.72 3.60
N LYS A 23 10.17 11.41 2.56
CA LYS A 23 9.77 12.83 2.60
C LYS A 23 8.72 13.13 3.68
N TRP A 24 7.83 12.18 3.96
CA TRP A 24 6.76 12.31 4.97
C TRP A 24 7.09 11.65 6.30
N MET A 25 8.27 11.04 6.43
CA MET A 25 8.69 10.29 7.60
C MET A 25 9.76 11.07 8.39
N PRO A 26 9.80 10.95 9.73
CA PRO A 26 10.97 11.40 10.48
C PRO A 26 12.22 10.65 10.01
N ALA A 27 13.37 11.34 9.93
CA ALA A 27 14.63 10.75 9.42
C ALA A 27 14.96 9.40 10.07
N GLY A 28 14.90 9.31 11.40
CA GLY A 28 15.18 8.06 12.12
C GLY A 28 14.19 6.92 11.86
N ILE A 29 12.97 7.21 11.37
CA ILE A 29 12.01 6.18 10.91
C ILE A 29 12.46 5.65 9.56
N ALA A 30 12.74 6.53 8.60
CA ALA A 30 13.20 6.13 7.27
C ALA A 30 14.55 5.37 7.31
N GLU A 31 15.45 5.76 8.21
CA GLU A 31 16.73 5.05 8.40
C GLU A 31 16.54 3.65 9.00
N THR A 32 15.65 3.51 9.98
CA THR A 32 15.46 2.23 10.71
C THR A 32 14.57 1.26 9.94
N TYR A 33 13.50 1.76 9.34
CA TYR A 33 12.44 0.96 8.73
C TYR A 33 12.39 1.12 7.21
N GLY A 34 13.39 1.75 6.58
CA GLY A 34 13.30 2.10 5.16
C GLY A 34 13.06 0.92 4.20
N GLN A 35 13.44 -0.30 4.56
CA GLN A 35 13.17 -1.51 3.76
C GLN A 35 11.83 -2.18 4.08
N ARG A 36 11.06 -1.61 5.03
CA ARG A 36 9.79 -2.18 5.48
C ARG A 36 8.67 -1.80 4.54
N PRO A 37 7.81 -2.76 4.17
CA PRO A 37 6.71 -2.49 3.26
C PRO A 37 5.64 -1.61 3.90
N ALA A 38 5.06 -0.77 3.06
CA ALA A 38 3.85 -0.02 3.31
C ALA A 38 2.88 -0.26 2.14
N TRP A 39 1.58 -0.19 2.41
CA TRP A 39 0.56 -0.45 1.41
C TRP A 39 -0.59 0.55 1.49
N PHE A 40 -1.30 0.73 0.38
CA PHE A 40 -2.46 1.60 0.21
C PHE A 40 -3.55 0.88 -0.59
N LEU A 41 -4.79 0.98 -0.11
CA LEU A 41 -5.97 0.32 -0.67
C LEU A 41 -7.15 1.29 -0.65
N LEU A 42 -8.22 1.01 -1.41
CA LEU A 42 -9.50 1.67 -1.15
C LEU A 42 -10.02 1.25 0.24
N GLU A 43 -10.68 2.18 0.94
CA GLU A 43 -11.27 1.88 2.25
C GLU A 43 -12.34 0.77 2.16
N MET A 44 -13.07 0.69 1.04
CA MET A 44 -14.06 -0.37 0.80
C MET A 44 -13.43 -1.75 0.60
N ASP A 45 -12.19 -1.83 0.10
CA ASP A 45 -11.51 -3.11 -0.10
C ASP A 45 -10.75 -3.56 1.16
N ALA A 46 -10.53 -2.64 2.11
CA ALA A 46 -9.79 -2.93 3.33
C ALA A 46 -10.47 -4.00 4.21
N GLU A 47 -11.77 -4.26 4.03
CA GLU A 47 -12.48 -5.33 4.73
C GLU A 47 -12.14 -6.74 4.20
N LEU A 48 -11.59 -6.83 2.98
CA LEU A 48 -11.16 -8.10 2.36
C LEU A 48 -9.77 -8.53 2.85
N VAL A 49 -9.02 -7.61 3.45
CA VAL A 49 -7.62 -7.81 3.83
C VAL A 49 -7.53 -8.68 5.08
N THR A 50 -6.82 -9.80 4.96
CA THR A 50 -6.47 -10.67 6.09
C THR A 50 -4.97 -10.66 6.38
N ILE A 51 -4.21 -9.78 5.73
CA ILE A 51 -2.74 -9.72 5.80
C ILE A 51 -2.15 -9.72 7.21
N PHE A 52 -2.79 -9.08 8.18
CA PHE A 52 -2.32 -9.08 9.58
C PHE A 52 -2.58 -10.40 10.32
N GLU A 53 -3.54 -11.20 9.86
CA GLU A 53 -3.74 -12.57 10.34
C GLU A 53 -2.70 -13.51 9.73
N GLN A 54 -2.36 -13.30 8.45
CA GLN A 54 -1.36 -14.08 7.73
C GLN A 54 0.08 -13.75 8.15
N ILE A 55 0.34 -12.48 8.47
CA ILE A 55 1.63 -11.95 8.89
C ILE A 55 1.46 -11.28 10.26
N PRO A 56 1.53 -12.05 11.37
CA PRO A 56 1.50 -11.50 12.71
C PRO A 56 2.72 -10.62 12.96
N GLU A 57 2.49 -9.43 13.52
CA GLU A 57 3.54 -8.47 13.86
C GLU A 57 3.81 -8.45 15.37
N ASP A 58 5.07 -8.34 15.74
CA ASP A 58 5.50 -8.10 17.10
C ASP A 58 5.08 -6.68 17.55
N PRO A 59 4.75 -6.52 18.85
CA PRO A 59 4.35 -5.23 19.38
C PRO A 59 5.48 -4.20 19.25
N MET A 60 5.20 -3.13 18.52
CA MET A 60 6.12 -2.01 18.35
C MET A 60 5.90 -0.89 19.36
N PRO A 61 6.93 -0.06 19.66
CA PRO A 61 6.76 1.13 20.48
C PRO A 61 5.73 2.09 19.87
N LYS A 62 4.72 2.49 20.65
CA LYS A 62 3.59 3.32 20.19
C LYS A 62 4.03 4.56 19.41
N GLY A 63 5.06 5.29 19.88
CA GLY A 63 5.55 6.49 19.19
C GLY A 63 6.14 6.22 17.80
N LYS A 64 6.62 4.99 17.52
CA LYS A 64 7.09 4.58 16.20
C LYS A 64 5.93 4.25 15.28
N VAL A 65 4.92 3.53 15.79
CA VAL A 65 3.66 3.26 15.08
C VAL A 65 2.98 4.56 14.67
N GLU A 66 2.82 5.50 15.61
CA GLU A 66 2.19 6.80 15.34
C GLU A 66 2.97 7.61 14.30
N ALA A 67 4.30 7.58 14.33
CA ALA A 67 5.13 8.27 13.35
C ALA A 67 4.97 7.69 11.94
N LEU A 68 4.98 6.36 11.81
CA LEU A 68 4.75 5.68 10.53
C LEU A 68 3.35 6.00 9.99
N LEU A 69 2.29 5.78 10.77
CA LEU A 69 0.91 6.06 10.35
C LEU A 69 0.69 7.53 9.99
N THR A 70 1.33 8.46 10.72
CA THR A 70 1.25 9.90 10.39
C THR A 70 1.88 10.19 9.04
N GLY A 71 3.03 9.59 8.73
CA GLY A 71 3.69 9.75 7.43
C GLY A 71 2.89 9.14 6.28
N LEU A 72 2.34 7.93 6.47
CA LEU A 72 1.46 7.29 5.48
C LEU A 72 0.23 8.15 5.20
N ARG A 73 -0.43 8.64 6.27
CA ARG A 73 -1.58 9.54 6.14
C ARG A 73 -1.23 10.82 5.39
N ALA A 74 -0.07 11.42 5.69
CA ALA A 74 0.36 12.65 5.02
C ALA A 74 0.60 12.42 3.53
N PHE A 75 1.27 11.33 3.16
CA PHE A 75 1.44 10.92 1.76
C PHE A 75 0.09 10.68 1.07
N ALA A 76 -0.79 9.86 1.65
CA ALA A 76 -2.10 9.54 1.08
C ALA A 76 -2.99 10.77 0.91
N THR A 77 -2.82 11.77 1.77
CA THR A 77 -3.53 13.06 1.66
C THR A 77 -2.95 13.93 0.54
N GLU A 78 -1.62 14.02 0.44
CA GLU A 78 -0.94 14.85 -0.57
C GLU A 78 -1.09 14.27 -1.98
N ARG A 79 -1.06 12.95 -2.12
CA ARG A 79 -1.16 12.19 -3.38
C ARG A 79 -2.53 11.57 -3.62
N ASN A 80 -3.57 12.09 -2.96
CA ASN A 80 -4.88 11.48 -2.98
C ASN A 80 -5.44 11.33 -4.40
N THR A 81 -5.31 12.37 -5.23
CA THR A 81 -5.80 12.34 -6.62
C THR A 81 -5.05 11.29 -7.45
N GLU A 82 -3.73 11.22 -7.35
CA GLU A 82 -2.92 10.25 -8.09
C GLU A 82 -3.19 8.81 -7.60
N LEU A 83 -3.34 8.59 -6.29
CA LEU A 83 -3.72 7.29 -5.75
C LEU A 83 -5.10 6.84 -6.25
N GLN A 84 -6.10 7.74 -6.26
CA GLN A 84 -7.43 7.44 -6.78
C GLN A 84 -7.47 7.24 -8.29
N THR A 85 -6.50 7.78 -9.04
CA THR A 85 -6.38 7.50 -10.47
C THR A 85 -6.02 6.04 -10.73
N ILE A 86 -5.36 5.39 -9.77
CA ILE A 86 -4.87 4.01 -9.88
C ILE A 86 -5.84 3.05 -9.20
N LEU A 87 -6.11 3.28 -7.91
CA LEU A 87 -6.95 2.42 -7.10
C LEU A 87 -8.44 2.54 -7.46
N GLY A 88 -8.84 3.66 -8.07
CA GLY A 88 -10.23 3.99 -8.35
C GLY A 88 -10.77 5.10 -7.44
N PRO A 89 -11.92 5.69 -7.81
CA PRO A 89 -12.54 6.77 -7.05
C PRO A 89 -13.06 6.29 -5.70
N THR A 90 -12.80 7.06 -4.63
CA THR A 90 -13.22 6.70 -3.27
C THR A 90 -13.35 7.93 -2.37
N ASP A 91 -14.13 7.78 -1.30
CA ASP A 91 -14.19 8.74 -0.19
C ASP A 91 -13.00 8.58 0.77
N GLY A 92 -12.28 7.45 0.73
CA GLY A 92 -11.21 7.13 1.67
C GLY A 92 -10.20 6.10 1.15
N ILE A 93 -8.95 6.28 1.57
CA ILE A 93 -7.82 5.37 1.29
C ILE A 93 -7.38 4.76 2.63
N SER A 94 -7.39 3.42 2.69
CA SER A 94 -6.81 2.67 3.78
C SER A 94 -5.31 2.45 3.55
N PHE A 95 -4.54 2.37 4.62
CA PHE A 95 -3.10 2.15 4.54
C PHE A 95 -2.56 1.46 5.79
N GLY A 96 -1.45 0.76 5.60
CA GLY A 96 -0.76 0.06 6.66
C GLY A 96 0.71 -0.20 6.31
N PHE A 97 1.39 -0.88 7.22
CA PHE A 97 2.79 -1.25 7.06
C PHE A 97 3.06 -2.55 7.84
N HIS A 98 4.13 -3.24 7.45
CA HIS A 98 4.65 -4.42 8.16
C HIS A 98 6.12 -4.22 8.49
N VAL A 99 6.55 -4.48 9.73
CA VAL A 99 7.95 -4.37 10.14
C VAL A 99 8.65 -5.71 10.27
N ASP A 100 7.90 -6.80 10.42
CA ASP A 100 8.46 -8.14 10.59
C ASP A 100 8.52 -8.95 9.29
N ALA A 101 7.79 -8.51 8.25
CA ALA A 101 7.86 -9.10 6.92
C ALA A 101 8.71 -8.28 5.92
N PRO A 102 9.34 -8.95 4.95
CA PRO A 102 9.86 -8.30 3.76
C PRO A 102 8.73 -7.93 2.78
N LEU A 103 9.04 -7.07 1.81
CA LEU A 103 8.13 -6.61 0.77
C LEU A 103 7.46 -7.77 0.01
N ASP A 104 8.26 -8.70 -0.51
CA ASP A 104 7.75 -9.83 -1.31
C ASP A 104 6.70 -10.67 -0.57
N ARG A 105 6.82 -10.82 0.77
CA ARG A 105 5.84 -11.57 1.55
C ARG A 105 4.52 -10.80 1.74
N VAL A 106 4.59 -9.47 1.83
CA VAL A 106 3.40 -8.62 1.88
C VAL A 106 2.66 -8.65 0.54
N ILE A 107 3.41 -8.63 -0.58
CA ILE A 107 2.84 -8.77 -1.93
C ILE A 107 2.13 -10.12 -2.05
N GLU A 108 2.82 -11.22 -1.74
CA GLU A 108 2.25 -12.57 -1.79
C GLU A 108 0.96 -12.68 -0.95
N ALA A 109 0.96 -12.13 0.27
CA ALA A 109 -0.21 -12.19 1.13
C ALA A 109 -1.42 -11.38 0.61
N LEU A 110 -1.19 -10.24 -0.06
CA LEU A 110 -2.25 -9.47 -0.72
C LEU A 110 -2.79 -10.19 -1.95
N GLU A 111 -1.91 -10.83 -2.72
CA GLU A 111 -2.32 -11.67 -3.85
C GLU A 111 -3.12 -12.90 -3.38
N GLU A 112 -2.75 -13.50 -2.23
CA GLU A 112 -3.52 -14.56 -1.56
C GLU A 112 -4.92 -14.08 -1.12
N ASP A 113 -5.06 -12.80 -0.77
CA ASP A 113 -6.34 -12.13 -0.48
C ASP A 113 -7.13 -11.75 -1.76
N GLY A 114 -6.57 -11.99 -2.95
CA GLY A 114 -7.21 -11.74 -4.24
C GLY A 114 -6.97 -10.35 -4.82
N PHE A 115 -6.02 -9.59 -4.28
CA PHE A 115 -5.66 -8.28 -4.82
C PHE A 115 -4.71 -8.39 -6.00
N GLN A 116 -4.85 -7.49 -6.98
CA GLN A 116 -3.79 -7.18 -7.93
C GLN A 116 -2.85 -6.14 -7.32
N VAL A 117 -1.56 -6.47 -7.18
CA VAL A 117 -0.58 -5.63 -6.52
C VAL A 117 0.24 -4.81 -7.52
N LEU A 118 0.44 -3.53 -7.21
CA LEU A 118 1.20 -2.56 -8.01
C LEU A 118 2.31 -1.89 -7.20
N GLU A 119 3.53 -1.87 -7.74
CA GLU A 119 4.71 -1.23 -7.13
C GLU A 119 5.04 0.10 -7.82
N VAL A 120 4.12 1.06 -7.72
CA VAL A 120 4.12 2.31 -8.52
C VAL A 120 4.60 3.53 -7.76
N ILE A 121 5.12 3.39 -6.54
CA ILE A 121 5.64 4.52 -5.76
C ILE A 121 7.16 4.41 -5.66
N LYS A 122 7.86 5.46 -6.12
CA LYS A 122 9.32 5.57 -6.04
C LYS A 122 9.75 6.95 -5.60
N ASP A 123 10.55 7.02 -4.54
CA ASP A 123 11.04 8.29 -3.97
C ASP A 123 9.92 9.34 -3.71
N GLY A 124 8.69 8.87 -3.47
CA GLY A 124 7.53 9.70 -3.15
C GLY A 124 6.73 10.19 -4.36
N GLU A 125 7.13 9.79 -5.56
CA GLU A 125 6.41 10.03 -6.79
C GLU A 125 5.66 8.76 -7.21
N ILE A 126 4.46 8.95 -7.77
CA ILE A 126 3.70 7.87 -8.38
C ILE A 126 4.18 7.75 -9.83
N VAL A 127 4.84 6.64 -10.14
CA VAL A 127 5.40 6.32 -11.44
C VAL A 127 4.54 5.21 -12.03
N LEU A 128 3.68 5.58 -12.97
CA LEU A 128 3.05 4.62 -13.86
C LEU A 128 4.09 4.28 -14.92
N GLU A 129 4.56 3.03 -14.96
CA GLU A 129 5.28 2.56 -16.14
C GLU A 129 4.28 2.67 -17.30
N ASP A 130 4.47 3.68 -18.16
CA ASP A 130 3.83 3.68 -19.48
C ASP A 130 4.11 2.31 -20.08
N GLU A 131 3.08 1.59 -20.50
CA GLU A 131 3.23 0.39 -21.31
C GLU A 131 4.09 0.77 -22.54
N GLU A 132 5.41 0.59 -22.44
CA GLU A 132 6.30 0.60 -23.59
C GLU A 132 5.92 -0.64 -24.40
N THR A 133 5.05 -0.40 -25.38
CA THR A 133 4.97 -1.11 -26.67
C THR A 133 5.90 -2.32 -26.78
N SER A 134 5.33 -3.51 -26.81
CA SER A 134 5.94 -4.68 -27.44
C SER A 134 4.94 -5.38 -28.35
#